data_AF-A0A1X9Z5M7-F1
#
_entry.id   AF-A0A1X9Z5M7-F1
#
_cell.length_a   1.000
_cell.length_b   1.000
_cell.length_c   1.000
_cell.angle_alpha   90.00
_cell.angle_beta   90.00
_cell.angle_gamma   90.00
#
_symmetry.space_group_name_H-M   'P 1'
#
loop_
_entity.id
_entity.type
_entity.pdbx_description
1 polymer ?
#
loop_
_entity_poly.entity_id
_entity_poly.type
_entity_poly.pdbx_seq_one_letter_code
_entity_poly.pdbx_strand_id
1 'polypeptide(L)' 'MLATVKGYYEKGKITLKEKAPVQTKTEVIVTFLTDEQPVILKRIPGALKGKISIPDNFNDPLDDLKEYM' A
#
# COMPACT_ATOMS: atom_id res chain seq x y z
N MET A 1 8.67 -19.91 -1.09
CA MET A 1 8.96 -19.09 0.11
C MET A 1 9.60 -17.79 -0.36
N LEU A 2 9.07 -16.64 0.04
CA LEU A 2 9.65 -15.33 -0.31
C LEU A 2 10.68 -14.95 0.75
N ALA A 3 11.82 -14.41 0.31
CA ALA A 3 12.86 -13.91 1.19
C ALA A 3 13.25 -12.51 0.77
N THR A 4 13.37 -11.60 1.74
CA THR A 4 13.81 -10.22 1.50
C THR A 4 15.21 -10.06 2.06
N VAL A 5 16.17 -9.68 1.22
CA VAL A 5 17.57 -9.45 1.62
C VAL A 5 17.84 -7.96 1.51
N LYS A 6 18.32 -7.35 2.60
CA LYS A 6 18.70 -5.93 2.60
C LYS A 6 20.07 -5.75 1.94
N GLY A 7 20.24 -4.63 1.26
CA GLY A 7 21.48 -4.26 0.60
C GLY A 7 21.65 -2.76 0.51
N TYR A 8 22.76 -2.35 -0.08
CA TYR A 8 23.03 -0.95 -0.42
C TYR A 8 23.10 -0.82 -1.94
N TYR A 9 22.59 0.30 -2.44
CA TYR A 9 22.76 0.71 -3.83
C TYR A 9 23.80 1.82 -3.90
N GLU A 10 24.83 1.63 -4.71
CA GLU A 10 25.86 2.64 -4.96
C GLU A 10 26.27 2.61 -6.44
N LYS A 11 26.14 3.75 -7.12
CA LYS A 11 26.62 3.96 -8.51
C LYS A 11 26.19 2.87 -9.50
N GLY A 12 24.93 2.43 -9.45
CA GLY A 12 24.40 1.39 -10.35
C GLY A 12 24.64 -0.04 -9.89
N LYS A 13 25.31 -0.26 -8.76
CA LYS A 13 25.57 -1.60 -8.20
C LYS A 13 24.80 -1.83 -6.90
N ILE A 14 24.13 -2.97 -6.80
CA ILE A 14 23.46 -3.42 -5.58
C ILE A 14 24.38 -4.41 -4.86
N THR A 15 24.71 -4.14 -3.60
CA THR A 15 25.50 -5.02 -2.74
C THR A 15 24.62 -5.53 -1.61
N LEU A 16 24.40 -6.85 -1.56
CA LEU A 16 23.62 -7.49 -0.50
C LEU A 16 24.43 -7.54 0.80
N LYS A 17 23.77 -7.27 1.94
CA LYS A 17 24.40 -7.39 3.27
C LYS A 17 24.57 -8.84 3.69
N GLU A 18 23.72 -9.71 3.18
CA GLU A 18 23.64 -11.12 3.57
C GLU A 18 23.60 -12.00 2.33
N LYS A 19 23.97 -13.28 2.52
CA LYS A 19 23.89 -14.27 1.45
C LYS A 19 22.43 -14.56 1.16
N ALA A 20 22.02 -14.41 -0.11
CA ALA A 20 20.67 -14.78 -0.53
C ALA A 20 20.44 -16.29 -0.28
N PRO A 21 19.25 -16.68 0.23
CA PRO A 21 18.93 -18.09 0.51
C PRO A 21 18.69 -18.92 -0.77
N VAL A 22 18.75 -18.31 -1.96
CA VAL A 22 18.57 -18.95 -3.26
C VAL A 22 19.91 -19.24 -3.92
N GLN A 23 20.07 -20.47 -4.41
CA GLN A 23 21.32 -20.95 -5.03
C GLN A 23 21.24 -21.07 -6.56
N THR A 24 20.04 -21.00 -7.12
CA THR A 24 19.77 -21.13 -8.56
C THR A 24 19.33 -19.80 -9.18
N LYS A 25 19.48 -19.68 -10.50
CA LYS A 25 19.03 -18.50 -11.26
C LYS A 25 17.53 -18.29 -11.02
N THR A 26 17.19 -17.18 -10.38
CA THR A 26 15.83 -16.85 -9.95
C THR A 26 15.56 -15.38 -10.26
N GLU A 27 14.34 -15.08 -10.71
CA GLU A 27 13.88 -13.71 -10.91
C GLU A 27 13.75 -12.98 -9.57
N VAL A 28 14.16 -11.71 -9.52
CA VAL A 28 14.14 -10.91 -8.29
C VAL A 28 13.54 -9.53 -8.56
N ILE A 29 12.82 -9.03 -7.56
CA ILE A 29 12.31 -7.66 -7.53
C ILE A 29 13.21 -6.83 -6.62
N VAL A 30 13.64 -5.67 -7.09
CA VAL A 30 14.45 -4.72 -6.33
C VAL A 30 13.58 -3.54 -5.93
N THR A 31 13.41 -3.36 -4.62
CA THR A 31 12.70 -2.21 -4.05
C THR A 31 13.70 -1.23 -3.46
N PHE A 32 13.73 -0.01 -3.98
CA PHE A 32 14.52 1.07 -3.40
C PHE A 32 13.70 1.76 -2.30
N LEU A 33 14.18 1.67 -1.07
CA LEU A 33 13.60 2.41 0.04
C LEU A 33 14.15 3.84 -0.01
N THR A 34 13.33 4.77 -0.46
CA THR A 34 13.64 6.21 -0.45
C THR A 34 12.97 6.85 0.77
N ASP A 35 13.65 7.82 1.40
CA ASP A 35 13.09 8.62 2.49
C ASP A 35 12.19 9.76 1.98
N GLU A 36 11.70 9.66 0.74
CA GLU A 36 10.77 10.63 0.19
C GLU A 36 9.45 10.54 0.96
N GLN A 37 9.32 11.44 1.93
CA GLN A 37 8.06 11.61 2.65
C GLN A 37 7.03 12.08 1.62
N PRO A 38 5.91 11.35 1.45
CA PRO A 38 4.85 11.82 0.59
C PRO A 38 4.42 13.20 1.10
N VAL A 39 4.29 14.18 0.19
CA VAL A 39 3.81 15.51 0.55
C VAL A 39 2.42 15.34 1.14
N ILE A 40 2.32 15.41 2.47
CA ILE A 40 1.04 15.31 3.17
C ILE A 40 0.29 16.61 2.90
N LEU A 41 -0.50 16.62 1.83
CA LEU A 41 -1.41 17.72 1.55
C LEU A 41 -2.36 17.88 2.74
N LYS A 42 -2.52 19.13 3.19
CA LYS A 42 -3.43 19.46 4.28
C LYS A 42 -4.85 19.03 3.87
N ARG A 43 -5.42 18.06 4.58
CA ARG A 43 -6.78 17.57 4.32
C ARG A 43 -7.76 18.74 4.48
N ILE A 44 -8.54 19.02 3.44
CA ILE A 44 -9.58 20.06 3.50
C ILE A 44 -10.88 19.41 4.00
N PRO A 45 -11.36 19.71 5.21
CA PRO A 45 -12.62 19.16 5.69
C PRO A 45 -13.76 19.64 4.79
N GLY A 46 -14.70 18.74 4.49
CA GLY A 46 -15.89 19.08 3.69
C GLY A 46 -15.62 19.36 2.21
N ALA A 47 -14.47 18.95 1.64
CA ALA A 47 -14.17 19.11 0.21
C ALA A 47 -15.23 18.50 -0.74
N LEU A 48 -16.04 17.57 -0.22
CA LEU A 48 -17.11 16.88 -0.93
C LEU A 48 -18.51 17.41 -0.57
N LYS A 49 -18.60 18.44 0.28
CA LYS A 49 -19.88 19.05 0.69
C LYS A 49 -20.62 19.54 -0.55
N GLY A 50 -21.83 19.01 -0.78
CA GLY A 50 -22.68 19.36 -1.92
C GLY A 50 -22.25 18.77 -3.27
N LYS A 51 -21.15 18.02 -3.32
CA LYS A 51 -20.72 17.29 -4.54
C LYS A 51 -21.20 15.84 -4.56
N ILE A 52 -21.48 15.29 -3.40
CA ILE A 52 -21.95 13.92 -3.22
C ILE A 52 -23.19 13.98 -2.33
N SER A 53 -24.25 13.32 -2.77
CA SER A 53 -25.46 13.10 -1.97
C SER A 53 -25.47 11.66 -1.50
N ILE A 54 -25.96 11.46 -0.27
CA ILE A 54 -26.29 10.13 0.24
C ILE A 54 -27.73 9.84 -0.20
N PRO A 55 -28.05 8.63 -0.69
CA PRO A 55 -29.42 8.23 -0.98
C PRO A 55 -30.32 8.33 0.26
N ASP A 56 -31.59 8.68 0.07
CA ASP A 56 -32.54 8.84 1.18
C ASP A 56 -32.74 7.54 1.98
N ASN A 57 -32.52 6.38 1.33
CA ASN A 57 -32.64 5.05 1.92
C ASN A 57 -31.33 4.51 2.53
N PHE A 58 -30.32 5.35 2.74
CA PHE A 58 -29.02 4.88 3.26
C PHE A 58 -29.10 4.21 4.64
N ASN A 59 -30.08 4.62 5.45
CA ASN A 59 -30.28 4.05 6.79
C ASN A 59 -31.18 2.82 6.77
N ASP A 60 -31.70 2.41 5.62
CA ASP A 60 -32.57 1.24 5.56
C ASP A 60 -31.76 -0.04 5.78
N PRO A 61 -32.31 -1.05 6.48
CA PRO A 61 -31.63 -2.33 6.66
C PRO A 61 -31.30 -2.98 5.32
N LEU A 62 -30.08 -3.49 5.20
CA LEU A 62 -29.74 -4.34 4.07
C LEU A 62 -30.55 -5.63 4.17
N ASP A 63 -31.15 -6.06 3.05
CA ASP A 63 -31.98 -7.26 3.00
C ASP A 63 -31.27 -8.50 3.58
N ASP A 64 -29.98 -8.65 3.27
CA ASP A 64 -29.12 -9.75 3.73
C ASP A 64 -28.78 -9.70 5.23
N LEU A 65 -29.05 -8.57 5.90
CA LEU A 65 -28.74 -8.36 7.32
C LEU A 65 -30.00 -8.26 8.19
N LYS A 66 -31.20 -8.43 7.62
CA LYS A 66 -32.47 -8.34 8.36
C LYS A 66 -32.60 -9.37 9.49
N GLU A 67 -31.96 -10.53 9.35
CA GLU A 67 -32.00 -11.58 10.39
C GLU A 67 -31.16 -11.24 11.64
N TYR A 68 -30.35 -10.18 11.58
CA TYR A 68 -29.40 -9.78 12.63
C TYR A 68 -29.73 -8.44 13.31
N MET A 69 -30.78 -7.73 12.88
CA MET A 69 -31.24 -6.44 13.39
C MET A 69 -32.62 -6.57 14.05
#